data_AF-A0AA35QEM9-F1
#
_entry.id   AF-A0AA35QEM9-F1
#
_cell.length_a   1.000
_cell.length_b   1.000
_cell.length_c   1.000
_cell.angle_alpha   90.00
_cell.angle_beta   90.00
_cell.angle_gamma   90.00
#
_symmetry.space_group_name_H-M   'P 1'
#
loop_
_entity.id
_entity.type
_entity.pdbx_description
1 polymer ?
#
loop_
_entity_poly.entity_id
_entity_poly.type
_entity_poly.pdbx_seq_one_letter_code
_entity_poly.pdbx_strand_id
1 'polypeptide(L)'
;MSAPTDPDKLLQLLRKAEERAAREEERANRAETERDQAAIERDQAAIERDQAAIERDQAAIERDQAAIERDQEEERANRAETERDQEREQTRPTTLDEYLEACHNLVYARLTVESDPSKTTTGSIRAYHKLVPEHLKQWTSFFDEQGKMLTIIYSFFPVEKRLFDNRAYLATLGNK
;
A
#
# COMPACT_ATOMS: atom_id res chain seq x y z
N MET A 1 -5.18 -103.99 -30.64
CA MET A 1 -3.75 -104.23 -30.92
C MET A 1 -3.11 -102.88 -31.10
N SER A 2 -2.36 -102.43 -30.09
CA SER A 2 -1.69 -101.13 -30.07
C SER A 2 -0.61 -101.12 -31.14
N ALA A 3 -0.69 -100.20 -32.10
CA ALA A 3 0.36 -100.01 -33.10
C ALA A 3 1.67 -99.66 -32.36
N PRO A 4 2.84 -100.19 -32.77
CA PRO A 4 4.09 -99.75 -32.21
C PRO A 4 4.26 -98.31 -32.66
N THR A 5 4.02 -97.37 -31.75
CA THR A 5 4.29 -95.97 -32.01
C THR A 5 5.78 -95.87 -32.29
N ASP A 6 6.10 -95.58 -33.55
CA ASP A 6 7.47 -95.37 -34.00
C ASP A 6 8.13 -94.34 -33.08
N PRO A 7 9.13 -94.73 -32.27
CA PRO A 7 9.72 -93.86 -31.26
C PRO A 7 10.22 -92.55 -31.87
N ASP A 8 10.66 -92.57 -33.14
CA ASP A 8 11.11 -91.39 -33.87
C ASP A 8 10.00 -90.36 -34.10
N LYS A 9 8.76 -90.81 -34.30
CA LYS A 9 7.62 -89.92 -34.58
C LYS A 9 7.10 -89.24 -33.30
N LEU A 10 7.18 -89.93 -32.16
CA LEU A 10 6.93 -89.33 -30.84
C LEU A 10 8.00 -88.29 -30.49
N LEU A 11 9.27 -88.60 -30.74
CA LEU A 11 10.39 -87.68 -30.51
C LEU A 11 10.26 -86.40 -31.38
N GLN A 12 9.83 -86.53 -32.64
CA GLN A 12 9.56 -85.37 -33.49
C GLN A 12 8.42 -84.49 -32.96
N LEU A 13 7.34 -85.08 -32.43
CA LEU A 13 6.22 -84.31 -31.87
C LEU A 13 6.61 -83.59 -30.58
N LEU A 14 7.38 -84.25 -29.71
CA LEU A 14 7.92 -83.67 -28.48
C LEU A 14 8.82 -82.46 -28.79
N ARG A 15 9.77 -82.62 -29.72
CA ARG A 15 10.64 -81.52 -30.18
C ARG A 15 9.83 -80.33 -30.74
N LYS A 16 8.77 -80.61 -31.49
CA LYS A 16 7.90 -79.56 -32.07
C LYS A 16 7.03 -78.85 -31.01
N ALA A 17 6.69 -79.53 -29.92
CA ALA A 17 5.98 -78.93 -28.79
C ALA A 17 6.91 -78.07 -27.94
N GLU A 18 8.14 -78.54 -27.68
CA GLU A 18 9.20 -77.78 -27.00
C GLU A 18 9.55 -76.50 -27.77
N GLU A 19 9.70 -76.56 -29.10
CA GLU A 19 9.92 -75.37 -29.93
C GLU A 19 8.76 -74.36 -29.88
N ARG A 20 7.52 -74.83 -29.71
CA ARG A 20 6.35 -73.94 -29.55
C ARG A 20 6.32 -73.28 -28.17
N ALA A 21 6.55 -74.07 -27.12
CA ALA A 21 6.65 -73.56 -25.75
C ALA A 21 7.76 -72.52 -25.62
N ALA A 22 8.94 -72.79 -26.19
CA ALA A 22 10.06 -71.84 -26.20
C ALA A 22 9.71 -70.53 -26.94
N ARG A 23 8.98 -70.61 -28.07
CA ARG A 23 8.52 -69.41 -28.80
C ARG A 23 7.45 -68.63 -28.05
N GLU A 24 6.55 -69.30 -27.33
CA GLU A 24 5.54 -68.65 -26.50
C GLU A 24 6.18 -67.97 -25.29
N GLU A 25 7.16 -68.60 -24.66
CA GLU A 25 7.97 -68.01 -23.58
C GLU A 25 8.75 -66.78 -24.07
N GLU A 26 9.41 -66.87 -25.24
CA GLU A 26 10.12 -65.73 -25.82
C GLU A 26 9.15 -64.56 -26.13
N ARG A 27 7.94 -64.86 -26.62
CA ARG A 27 6.90 -63.85 -26.87
C ARG A 27 6.38 -63.24 -25.58
N ALA A 28 6.18 -64.05 -24.53
CA ALA A 28 5.74 -63.56 -23.22
C ALA A 28 6.78 -62.62 -22.61
N ASN A 29 8.06 -63.00 -22.62
CA ASN A 29 9.17 -62.18 -22.13
C ASN A 29 9.31 -60.88 -22.95
N ARG A 30 9.14 -60.95 -24.28
CA ARG A 30 9.13 -59.76 -25.14
C ARG A 30 7.96 -58.84 -24.82
N ALA A 31 6.77 -59.38 -24.62
CA ALA A 31 5.60 -58.59 -24.25
C ALA A 31 5.72 -57.97 -22.85
N GLU A 32 6.38 -58.65 -21.90
CA GLU A 32 6.67 -58.13 -20.57
C GLU A 32 7.67 -56.97 -20.64
N THR A 33 8.80 -57.14 -21.33
CA THR A 33 9.79 -56.08 -21.53
C THR A 33 9.22 -54.86 -22.27
N GLU A 34 8.34 -55.05 -23.26
CA GLU A 34 7.62 -53.95 -23.91
C GLU A 34 6.66 -53.21 -22.95
N ARG A 35 5.99 -53.93 -22.04
CA ARG A 35 5.14 -53.30 -21.02
C ARG A 35 5.94 -52.49 -20.02
N ASP A 36 7.06 -53.03 -19.55
CA ASP A 36 7.95 -52.34 -18.60
C ASP A 36 8.54 -51.08 -19.23
N GLN A 37 8.99 -51.18 -20.49
CA GLN A 37 9.49 -50.03 -21.24
C GLN A 37 8.39 -48.95 -21.40
N ALA A 38 7.17 -49.35 -21.76
CA ALA A 38 6.04 -48.43 -21.87
C ALA A 38 5.63 -47.82 -20.50
N ALA A 39 5.84 -48.52 -19.38
CA ALA A 39 5.61 -47.97 -18.05
C ALA A 39 6.65 -46.90 -17.71
N ILE A 40 7.94 -47.18 -17.96
CA ILE A 40 9.04 -46.22 -17.76
C ILE A 40 8.82 -44.95 -18.57
N GLU A 41 8.42 -45.07 -19.85
CA GLU A 41 8.14 -43.91 -20.71
C GLU A 41 6.97 -43.06 -20.19
N ARG A 42 5.93 -43.69 -19.62
CA ARG A 42 4.82 -42.96 -18.99
C ARG A 42 5.26 -42.21 -17.74
N ASP A 43 6.09 -42.85 -16.91
CA ASP A 43 6.60 -42.24 -15.68
C ASP A 43 7.53 -41.06 -15.99
N GLN A 44 8.41 -41.21 -16.99
CA GLN A 44 9.25 -40.10 -17.47
C GLN A 44 8.40 -38.94 -17.97
N ALA A 45 7.38 -39.21 -18.80
CA ALA A 45 6.47 -38.17 -19.27
C ALA A 45 5.67 -37.51 -18.13
N ALA A 46 5.37 -38.23 -17.05
CA ALA A 46 4.73 -37.66 -15.86
C ALA A 46 5.68 -36.71 -15.13
N ILE A 47 6.93 -37.13 -14.89
CA ILE A 47 7.97 -36.32 -14.24
C ILE A 47 8.21 -35.02 -15.02
N GLU A 48 8.30 -35.08 -16.36
CA GLU A 48 8.48 -33.89 -17.20
C GLU A 48 7.30 -32.91 -17.09
N ARG A 49 6.07 -33.42 -17.01
CA ARG A 49 4.88 -32.56 -16.80
C ARG A 49 4.90 -31.87 -15.44
N ASP A 50 5.30 -32.60 -14.39
CA ASP A 50 5.39 -32.06 -13.03
C ASP A 50 6.48 -31.01 -12.92
N GLN A 51 7.65 -31.25 -13.53
CA GLN A 51 8.72 -30.25 -13.62
C GLN A 51 8.24 -28.98 -14.33
N ALA A 52 7.58 -29.13 -15.48
CA ALA A 52 7.03 -27.99 -16.21
C ALA A 52 5.92 -27.26 -15.42
N ALA A 53 5.19 -27.94 -14.53
CA ALA A 53 4.23 -27.31 -13.62
C ALA A 53 4.94 -26.48 -12.54
N ILE A 54 5.97 -27.05 -11.91
CA ILE A 54 6.77 -26.36 -10.89
C ILE A 54 7.41 -25.09 -11.46
N GLU A 55 7.98 -25.16 -12.66
CA GLU A 55 8.58 -23.97 -13.32
C GLU A 55 7.54 -22.87 -13.58
N ARG A 56 6.31 -23.24 -13.99
CA ARG A 56 5.22 -22.27 -14.19
C ARG A 56 4.80 -21.61 -12.88
N ASP A 57 4.72 -22.38 -11.80
CA ASP A 57 4.35 -21.87 -10.48
C ASP A 57 5.43 -20.94 -9.93
N GLN A 58 6.71 -21.29 -10.09
CA GLN A 58 7.83 -20.40 -9.74
C GLN A 58 7.78 -19.08 -10.52
N ALA A 59 7.58 -19.15 -11.83
CA ALA A 59 7.43 -17.95 -12.65
C ALA A 59 6.19 -17.11 -12.27
N ALA A 60 5.14 -17.74 -11.74
CA ALA A 60 3.98 -17.01 -11.22
C ALA A 60 4.30 -16.29 -9.91
N ILE A 61 4.97 -16.97 -8.97
CA ILE A 61 5.41 -16.38 -7.70
C ILE A 61 6.35 -15.19 -7.95
N GLU A 62 7.30 -15.30 -8.86
CA GLU A 62 8.21 -14.19 -9.20
C GLU A 62 7.45 -12.99 -9.77
N ARG A 63 6.45 -13.23 -10.63
CA ARG A 63 5.60 -12.16 -11.17
C ARG A 63 4.78 -11.48 -10.08
N ASP A 64 4.23 -12.25 -9.14
CA ASP A 64 3.46 -11.70 -8.03
C ASP A 64 4.34 -10.90 -7.07
N GLN A 65 5.56 -11.37 -6.78
CA GLN A 65 6.55 -10.61 -5.99
C GLN A 65 6.92 -9.29 -6.67
N ALA A 66 7.22 -9.32 -7.98
CA ALA A 66 7.51 -8.10 -8.73
C ALA A 66 6.30 -7.14 -8.82
N ALA A 67 5.07 -7.65 -8.77
CA ALA A 67 3.87 -6.81 -8.65
C ALA A 67 3.80 -6.14 -7.27
N ILE A 68 3.96 -6.91 -6.19
CA ILE A 68 3.94 -6.39 -4.82
C ILE A 68 5.02 -5.32 -4.60
N GLU A 69 6.24 -5.55 -5.12
CA GLU A 69 7.33 -4.57 -5.00
C GLU A 69 7.01 -3.25 -5.71
N ARG A 70 6.38 -3.31 -6.90
CA ARG A 70 5.95 -2.11 -7.62
C ARG A 70 4.86 -1.35 -6.88
N ASP A 71 3.86 -2.06 -6.34
CA ASP A 71 2.77 -1.45 -5.58
C ASP A 71 3.31 -0.75 -4.31
N GLN A 72 4.26 -1.38 -3.62
CA GLN A 72 4.91 -0.77 -2.45
C GLN A 72 5.70 0.49 -2.80
N GLU A 73 6.39 0.49 -3.94
CA GLU A 73 7.16 1.66 -4.39
C GLU A 73 6.22 2.81 -4.80
N GLU A 74 5.11 2.50 -5.47
CA GLU A 74 4.08 3.49 -5.80
C GLU A 74 3.45 4.08 -4.53
N GLU A 75 3.13 3.25 -3.53
CA GLU A 75 2.60 3.73 -2.25
C GLU A 75 3.60 4.64 -1.52
N ARG A 76 4.89 4.30 -1.54
CA ARG A 76 5.95 5.16 -0.98
C ARG A 76 6.07 6.48 -1.72
N ALA A 77 6.03 6.46 -3.05
CA ALA A 77 6.09 7.66 -3.87
C ALA A 77 4.89 8.58 -3.60
N ASN A 78 3.67 8.02 -3.56
CA ASN A 78 2.45 8.77 -3.25
C ASN A 78 2.47 9.37 -1.84
N ARG A 79 2.99 8.63 -0.86
CA ARG A 79 3.15 9.14 0.51
C ARG A 79 4.15 10.29 0.56
N ALA A 80 5.30 10.14 -0.10
CA ALA A 80 6.32 11.17 -0.16
C ALA A 80 5.81 12.44 -0.89
N GLU A 81 5.01 12.29 -1.95
CA GLU A 81 4.38 13.42 -2.63
C GLU A 81 3.38 14.12 -1.71
N THR A 82 2.51 13.36 -1.03
CA THR A 82 1.54 13.90 -0.07
C THR A 82 2.23 14.67 1.06
N GLU A 83 3.30 14.12 1.62
CA GLU A 83 4.09 14.80 2.67
C GLU A 83 4.72 16.10 2.18
N ARG A 84 5.27 16.09 0.96
CA ARG A 84 5.83 17.30 0.34
C ARG A 84 4.77 18.36 0.08
N ASP A 85 3.59 17.97 -0.37
CA ASP A 85 2.49 18.90 -0.60
C ASP A 85 1.97 19.50 0.71
N GLN A 86 1.86 18.69 1.77
CA GLN A 86 1.51 19.19 3.09
C GLN A 86 2.57 20.17 3.62
N GLU A 87 3.85 19.85 3.48
CA GLU A 87 4.94 20.75 3.89
C GLU A 87 4.89 22.06 3.10
N ARG A 88 4.69 22.00 1.78
CA ARG A 88 4.50 23.19 0.94
C ARG A 88 3.30 24.01 1.39
N GLU A 89 2.18 23.38 1.72
CA GLU A 89 0.98 24.06 2.20
C GLU A 89 1.22 24.78 3.53
N GLN A 90 1.98 24.16 4.44
CA GLN A 90 2.29 24.74 5.75
C GLN A 90 3.29 25.89 5.66
N THR A 91 4.20 25.84 4.69
CA THR A 91 5.33 26.79 4.56
C THR A 91 5.09 27.89 3.53
N ARG A 92 4.15 27.70 2.60
CA ARG A 92 3.79 28.75 1.63
C ARG A 92 3.12 29.93 2.34
N PRO A 93 3.32 31.16 1.83
CA PRO A 93 2.58 32.32 2.32
C PRO A 93 1.06 32.13 2.14
N THR A 94 0.29 32.71 3.05
CA THR A 94 -1.17 32.65 3.06
C THR A 94 -1.77 33.82 2.29
N THR A 95 -2.98 33.63 1.74
CA THR A 95 -3.84 34.75 1.32
C THR A 95 -4.37 35.50 2.54
N LEU A 96 -5.01 36.65 2.33
CA LEU A 96 -5.60 37.41 3.44
C LEU A 96 -6.63 36.55 4.22
N ASP A 97 -7.51 35.83 3.52
CA ASP A 97 -8.53 35.00 4.16
C ASP A 97 -7.93 33.84 4.94
N GLU A 98 -7.01 33.10 4.31
CA GLU A 98 -6.30 31.99 4.95
C GLU A 98 -5.51 32.47 6.18
N TYR A 99 -4.92 33.66 6.12
CA TYR A 99 -4.20 34.29 7.22
C TYR A 99 -5.12 34.62 8.38
N LEU A 100 -6.23 35.32 8.13
CA LEU A 100 -7.19 35.71 9.16
C LEU A 100 -7.79 34.48 9.86
N GLU A 101 -8.14 33.45 9.09
CA GLU A 101 -8.61 32.17 9.63
C GLU A 101 -7.53 31.47 10.46
N ALA A 102 -6.29 31.41 9.96
CA ALA A 102 -5.18 30.81 10.68
C ALA A 102 -4.85 31.56 11.98
N CYS A 103 -4.89 32.89 11.98
CA CYS A 103 -4.74 33.70 13.20
C CYS A 103 -5.82 33.37 14.23
N HIS A 104 -7.09 33.26 13.80
CA HIS A 104 -8.17 32.90 14.72
C HIS A 104 -7.95 31.51 15.32
N ASN A 105 -7.71 30.50 14.49
CA ASN A 105 -7.67 29.10 14.91
C ASN A 105 -6.37 28.72 15.64
N LEU A 106 -5.23 29.26 15.22
CA LEU A 106 -3.91 28.84 15.70
C LEU A 106 -3.36 29.77 16.79
N VAL A 107 -3.78 31.03 16.83
CA VAL A 107 -3.25 32.04 17.76
C VAL A 107 -4.31 32.46 18.77
N TYR A 108 -5.41 33.06 18.32
CA TYR A 108 -6.36 33.71 19.23
C TYR A 108 -7.28 32.74 19.97
N ALA A 109 -7.73 31.65 19.33
CA ALA A 109 -8.55 30.62 19.99
C ALA A 109 -7.80 29.91 21.13
N ARG A 110 -6.46 30.03 21.17
CA ARG A 110 -5.61 29.49 22.23
C ARG A 110 -5.34 30.48 23.35
N LEU A 111 -5.75 31.74 23.20
CA LEU A 111 -5.60 32.74 24.24
C LEU A 111 -6.55 32.40 25.41
N THR A 112 -5.98 32.02 26.54
CA THR A 112 -6.72 31.77 27.78
C THR A 112 -6.51 32.91 28.78
N VAL A 113 -7.51 33.14 29.63
CA VAL A 113 -7.39 34.12 30.71
C VAL A 113 -6.50 33.51 31.80
N GLU A 114 -5.36 34.14 32.08
CA GLU A 114 -4.49 33.75 33.19
C GLU A 114 -5.27 33.90 34.51
N SER A 115 -5.43 32.77 35.19
CA SER A 115 -6.27 32.65 36.38
C SER A 115 -5.43 32.48 37.65
N ASP A 116 -4.13 32.20 37.53
CA ASP A 116 -3.20 32.08 38.65
C ASP A 116 -2.85 33.48 39.20
N PRO A 117 -3.31 33.84 40.41
CA PRO A 117 -3.06 35.17 40.98
C PRO A 117 -1.57 35.49 41.13
N SER A 118 -0.70 34.47 41.26
CA SER A 118 0.75 34.66 41.39
C SER A 118 1.42 35.12 40.09
N LYS A 119 0.76 34.89 38.95
CA LYS A 119 1.17 35.36 37.61
C LYS A 119 0.45 36.63 37.18
N THR A 120 -0.55 37.07 37.95
CA THR A 120 -1.20 38.35 37.74
C THR A 120 -0.44 39.48 38.41
N THR A 121 -0.45 40.65 37.79
CA THR A 121 0.06 41.85 38.45
C THR A 121 -0.93 42.26 39.54
N THR A 122 -0.55 42.08 40.80
CA THR A 122 -1.33 42.53 41.95
C THR A 122 -0.96 43.96 42.30
N GLY A 123 -1.96 44.84 42.42
CA GLY A 123 -1.76 46.24 42.78
C GLY A 123 -2.87 47.17 42.29
N SER A 124 -3.04 48.32 42.95
CA SER A 124 -3.92 49.38 42.46
C SER A 124 -3.23 50.10 41.29
N ILE A 125 -3.75 49.92 40.07
CA ILE A 125 -3.28 50.66 38.91
C ILE A 125 -3.73 52.12 39.06
N ARG A 126 -2.87 52.98 39.57
CA ARG A 126 -3.11 54.44 39.56
C ARG A 126 -2.67 55.01 38.23
N ALA A 127 -3.60 55.03 37.28
CA ALA A 127 -3.38 55.54 35.93
C ALA A 127 -3.48 57.08 35.92
N TYR A 128 -2.50 57.77 36.50
CA TYR A 128 -2.43 59.23 36.47
C TYR A 128 -2.36 59.72 35.01
N HIS A 129 -3.22 60.67 34.65
CA HIS A 129 -3.32 61.25 33.30
C HIS A 129 -3.70 60.28 32.17
N LYS A 130 -4.32 59.14 32.48
CA LYS A 130 -4.84 58.22 31.45
C LYS A 130 -6.35 58.17 31.49
N LEU A 131 -6.97 58.06 30.32
CA LEU A 131 -8.40 57.76 30.22
C LEU A 131 -8.60 56.29 30.57
N VAL A 132 -9.29 56.03 31.67
CA VAL A 132 -9.65 54.67 32.12
C VAL A 132 -11.14 54.47 31.86
N PRO A 133 -11.56 53.42 31.14
CA PRO A 133 -12.97 53.12 30.94
C PRO A 133 -13.64 52.80 32.27
N GLU A 134 -14.65 53.56 32.68
CA GLU A 134 -15.45 53.27 33.88
C GLU A 134 -16.52 52.19 33.61
N HIS A 135 -16.93 52.07 32.34
CA HIS A 135 -17.98 51.14 31.92
C HIS A 135 -17.64 50.49 30.59
N LEU A 136 -17.83 49.17 30.52
CA LEU A 136 -17.87 48.44 29.26
C LEU A 136 -19.27 48.59 28.65
N LYS A 137 -19.35 49.07 27.41
CA LYS A 137 -20.60 49.17 26.65
C LYS A 137 -20.55 48.27 25.45
N GLN A 138 -21.70 47.73 25.06
CA GLN A 138 -21.84 46.96 23.83
C GLN A 138 -21.53 47.86 22.61
N TRP A 139 -20.74 47.34 21.69
CA TRP A 139 -20.46 48.00 20.41
C TRP A 139 -21.56 47.68 19.40
N THR A 140 -22.62 48.49 19.38
CA THR A 140 -23.84 48.20 18.59
C THR A 140 -23.65 48.37 17.09
N SER A 141 -22.73 49.23 16.65
CA SER A 141 -22.40 49.49 15.24
C SER A 141 -21.25 48.63 14.70
N PHE A 142 -20.77 47.65 15.48
CA PHE A 142 -19.54 46.92 15.16
C PHE A 142 -19.56 46.29 13.77
N PHE A 143 -20.63 45.57 13.39
CA PHE A 143 -20.69 44.90 12.10
C PHE A 143 -20.66 45.87 10.91
N ASP A 144 -21.35 47.01 11.03
CA ASP A 144 -21.37 48.04 9.99
C ASP A 144 -20.00 48.70 9.82
N GLU A 145 -19.31 48.98 10.93
CA GLU A 145 -17.97 49.55 10.92
C GLU A 145 -16.92 48.53 10.46
N GLN A 146 -17.03 47.28 10.90
CA GLN A 146 -16.17 46.17 10.49
C GLN A 146 -16.29 45.93 8.99
N GLY A 147 -17.50 45.90 8.44
CA GLY A 147 -17.72 45.71 7.00
C GLY A 147 -17.08 46.83 6.16
N LYS A 148 -17.18 48.08 6.61
CA LYS A 148 -16.49 49.22 5.96
C LYS A 148 -14.98 49.05 5.98
N MET A 149 -14.41 48.65 7.12
CA MET A 149 -12.98 48.44 7.25
C MET A 149 -12.49 47.26 6.40
N LEU A 150 -13.21 46.13 6.40
CA LEU A 150 -12.88 44.99 5.55
C LEU A 150 -12.93 45.41 4.07
N THR A 151 -13.95 46.16 3.64
CA THR A 151 -14.03 46.68 2.26
C THR A 151 -12.77 47.45 1.87
N ILE A 152 -12.27 48.31 2.77
CA ILE A 152 -11.02 49.06 2.55
C ILE A 152 -9.83 48.09 2.47
N ILE A 153 -9.72 47.13 3.39
CA ILE A 153 -8.60 46.17 3.42
C ILE A 153 -8.57 45.33 2.14
N TYR A 154 -9.68 44.73 1.72
CA TYR A 154 -9.76 43.95 0.48
C TYR A 154 -9.54 44.80 -0.78
N SER A 155 -9.72 46.12 -0.71
CA SER A 155 -9.36 47.00 -1.83
C SER A 155 -7.84 47.14 -2.03
N PHE A 156 -7.04 46.93 -0.97
CA PHE A 156 -5.57 47.00 -1.02
C PHE A 156 -4.92 45.63 -1.23
N PHE A 157 -5.54 44.55 -0.77
CA PHE A 157 -5.00 43.19 -0.82
C PHE A 157 -5.83 42.31 -1.75
N PRO A 158 -5.31 41.93 -2.94
CA PRO A 158 -6.00 41.00 -3.83
C PRO A 158 -6.18 39.64 -3.15
N VAL A 159 -7.37 39.05 -3.31
CA VAL A 159 -7.81 37.83 -2.60
C VAL A 159 -6.90 36.63 -2.91
N GLU A 160 -6.38 36.56 -4.13
CA GLU A 160 -5.55 35.45 -4.61
C GLU A 160 -4.07 35.62 -4.28
N LYS A 161 -3.64 36.80 -3.80
CA LYS A 161 -2.23 37.06 -3.51
C LYS A 161 -1.83 36.51 -2.15
N ARG A 162 -0.80 35.68 -2.17
CA ARG A 162 -0.19 35.04 -1.00
C ARG A 162 0.93 35.91 -0.44
N LEU A 163 0.58 36.84 0.45
CA LEU A 163 1.48 37.88 0.97
C LEU A 163 1.72 37.80 2.48
N PHE A 164 1.01 36.91 3.17
CA PHE A 164 0.98 36.87 4.63
C PHE A 164 1.73 35.66 5.18
N ASP A 165 2.03 35.68 6.47
CA ASP A 165 2.82 34.62 7.12
C ASP A 165 2.21 33.23 6.91
N ASN A 166 3.09 32.24 6.81
CA ASN A 166 2.67 30.87 6.61
C ASN A 166 2.04 30.25 7.87
N ARG A 167 1.28 29.18 7.67
CA ARG A 167 0.55 28.50 8.75
C ARG A 167 1.48 27.91 9.80
N ALA A 168 2.66 27.41 9.39
CA ALA A 168 3.66 26.89 10.31
C ALA A 168 4.12 27.94 11.32
N TYR A 169 4.44 29.16 10.85
CA TYR A 169 4.81 30.28 11.71
C TYR A 169 3.70 30.62 12.70
N LEU A 170 2.46 30.77 12.23
CA LEU A 170 1.30 31.10 13.09
C LEU A 170 1.04 30.02 14.15
N ALA A 171 1.22 28.73 13.80
CA ALA A 171 1.13 27.64 14.76
C ALA A 171 2.20 27.75 15.86
N THR A 172 3.44 28.11 15.51
CA THR A 172 4.49 28.34 16.52
C THR A 172 4.18 29.55 17.41
N LEU A 173 3.59 30.61 16.84
CA LEU A 173 3.28 31.83 17.56
C LEU A 173 2.22 31.60 18.63
N GLY A 174 1.16 30.87 18.32
CA GLY A 174 0.09 30.56 19.28
C GLY A 174 0.37 29.41 20.25
N ASN A 175 1.52 28.74 20.13
CA ASN A 175 2.01 27.75 21.11
C ASN A 175 2.93 28.38 22.17
N LYS A 176 3.20 29.68 22.10
CA LYS A 176 3.95 30.42 23.13
C LYS A 176 3.02 30.80 24.27
#